data_AF-A0A0F2NC69-F1
#
_entry.id   AF-A0A0F2NC69-F1
#
_cell.length_a   1.000
_cell.length_b   1.000
_cell.length_c   1.000
_cell.angle_alpha   90.00
_cell.angle_beta   90.00
_cell.angle_gamma   90.00
#
_symmetry.space_group_name_H-M   'P 1'
#
loop_
_entity.id
_entity.type
_entity.pdbx_description
1 polymer ?
#
loop_
_entity_poly.entity_id
_entity_poly.type
_entity_poly.pdbx_seq_one_letter_code
_entity_poly.pdbx_strand_id
1 'polypeptide(L)'
;MSEYRTPAEIWIKRLPQNEGKKAPSFCTTKIEIFPAHYWAEHWEPGSKLFSPKLPLQSEARKYYWENQFRVRVNGKWMGTRAKYVTYTKAQVLERYFG
;
A
#
# COMPACT_ATOMS: atom_id res chain seq x y z
N MET A 1 -13.15 -15.91 -1.37
CA MET A 1 -12.27 -15.51 -0.25
C MET A 1 -11.12 -14.67 -0.79
N SER A 2 -11.10 -13.39 -0.45
CA SER A 2 -9.93 -12.49 -0.28
C SER A 2 -8.76 -12.47 -1.28
N GLU A 3 -8.99 -12.37 -2.59
CA GLU A 3 -7.89 -12.04 -3.53
C GLU A 3 -7.22 -10.69 -3.19
N TYR A 4 -7.94 -9.77 -2.54
CA TYR A 4 -7.44 -8.49 -2.01
C TYR A 4 -6.39 -8.59 -0.90
N ARG A 5 -6.15 -9.80 -0.37
CA ARG A 5 -5.19 -10.02 0.73
C ARG A 5 -3.87 -10.60 0.26
N THR A 6 -3.75 -10.92 -1.02
CA THR A 6 -2.48 -11.39 -1.59
C THR A 6 -1.69 -10.19 -2.11
N PRO A 7 -0.46 -9.96 -1.63
CA PRO A 7 0.38 -8.91 -2.20
C PRO A 7 0.76 -9.29 -3.63
N ALA A 8 0.77 -8.31 -4.53
CA ALA A 8 1.29 -8.49 -5.88
C ALA A 8 2.82 -8.64 -5.85
N GLU A 9 3.49 -7.93 -4.94
CA GLU A 9 4.93 -8.00 -4.76
C GLU A 9 5.31 -8.02 -3.28
N ILE A 10 6.38 -8.74 -2.97
CA ILE A 10 6.98 -8.79 -1.63
C ILE A 10 8.45 -8.47 -1.78
N TRP A 11 8.90 -7.43 -1.10
CA TRP A 11 10.30 -7.04 -1.03
C TRP A 11 10.82 -7.27 0.38
N ILE A 12 12.07 -7.72 0.48
CA ILE A 12 12.75 -7.98 1.75
C ILE A 12 14.03 -7.15 1.77
N LYS A 13 14.19 -6.30 2.79
CA LYS A 13 15.40 -5.49 2.98
C LYS A 13 15.86 -5.55 4.42
N ARG A 14 17.17 -5.61 4.66
CA ARG A 14 17.75 -5.38 5.99
C ARG A 14 17.92 -3.87 6.20
N LEU A 15 17.27 -3.35 7.24
CA LEU A 15 17.38 -1.95 7.64
C LEU A 15 18.01 -1.85 9.04
N PRO A 16 18.74 -0.77 9.35
CA PRO A 16 19.22 -0.54 10.72
C PRO A 16 18.02 -0.32 11.67
N GLN A 17 18.06 -0.95 12.84
CA GLN A 17 17.03 -0.81 13.87
C GLN A 17 17.23 0.52 14.62
N ASN A 18 16.30 1.46 14.47
CA ASN A 18 16.35 2.78 15.14
C ASN A 18 15.90 2.77 16.62
N GLU A 19 15.84 1.61 17.27
CA GLU A 19 15.43 1.52 18.67
C GLU A 19 16.65 1.50 19.59
N GLY A 20 17.10 2.68 20.04
CA GLY A 20 17.77 2.93 21.34
C GLY A 20 18.94 2.03 21.79
N LYS A 21 19.48 1.15 20.94
CA LYS A 21 20.49 0.16 21.30
C LYS A 21 21.85 0.56 20.77
N LYS A 22 22.87 0.35 21.60
CA LYS A 22 24.28 0.73 21.39
C LYS A 22 25.00 -0.03 20.25
N ALA A 23 24.32 -0.93 19.53
CA ALA A 23 24.88 -1.69 18.42
C ALA A 23 23.96 -1.61 17.21
N PRO A 24 24.48 -1.57 15.97
CA PRO A 24 23.67 -1.64 14.76
C PRO A 24 23.07 -3.04 14.64
N SER A 25 21.95 -3.28 15.32
CA SER A 25 21.12 -4.45 15.04
C SER A 25 20.38 -4.18 13.73
N PHE A 26 20.64 -5.00 12.72
CA PHE A 26 19.85 -4.98 11.48
C PHE A 26 18.54 -5.73 11.73
N CYS A 27 17.42 -5.16 11.32
CA CYS A 27 16.15 -5.86 11.29
C CYS A 27 15.78 -6.19 9.84
N THR A 28 15.32 -7.43 9.62
CA THR A 28 14.73 -7.81 8.34
C THR A 28 13.37 -7.15 8.24
N THR A 29 13.23 -6.24 7.27
CA THR A 29 11.99 -5.55 6.98
C THR A 29 11.32 -6.19 5.76
N LYS A 30 10.11 -6.69 5.96
CA LYS A 30 9.24 -7.21 4.89
C LYS A 30 8.31 -6.09 4.42
N ILE A 31 8.35 -5.78 3.14
CA ILE A 31 7.52 -4.78 2.48
C ILE A 31 6.61 -5.52 1.51
N GLU A 32 5.30 -5.39 1.70
CA GLU A 32 4.28 -6.06 0.89
C GLU A 32 3.47 -5.01 0.15
N ILE A 33 3.33 -5.19 -1.16
CA ILE A 33 2.76 -4.21 -2.07
C ILE A 33 1.46 -4.77 -2.65
N PHE A 34 0.40 -3.99 -2.51
CA PHE A 34 -0.96 -4.36 -2.92
C PHE A 34 -1.45 -3.36 -3.97
N PRO A 35 -1.93 -3.81 -5.14
CA PRO A 35 -2.49 -2.90 -6.14
C PRO A 35 -3.70 -2.15 -5.56
N ALA A 36 -3.72 -0.83 -5.71
CA ALA A 36 -4.77 -0.01 -5.10
C ALA A 36 -6.08 -0.03 -5.88
N HIS A 37 -6.06 -0.34 -7.19
CA HIS A 37 -7.27 -0.41 -8.01
C HIS A 37 -8.28 -1.43 -7.47
N TYR A 38 -7.83 -2.64 -7.11
CA TYR A 38 -8.70 -3.65 -6.50
C TYR A 38 -9.39 -3.13 -5.24
N TRP A 39 -8.66 -2.38 -4.41
CA TRP A 39 -9.26 -1.75 -3.25
C TRP A 39 -10.23 -0.65 -3.66
N ALA A 40 -9.88 0.23 -4.59
CA ALA A 40 -10.73 1.34 -5.02
C ALA A 40 -12.08 0.89 -5.62
N GLU A 41 -12.07 -0.21 -6.36
CA GLU A 41 -13.26 -0.85 -6.96
C GLU A 41 -14.18 -1.47 -5.91
N HIS A 42 -13.61 -2.05 -4.85
CA HIS A 42 -14.36 -2.79 -3.82
C HIS A 42 -14.53 -2.01 -2.51
N TRP A 43 -14.00 -0.80 -2.45
CA TRP A 43 -14.05 0.02 -1.27
C TRP A 43 -15.32 0.84 -1.22
N GLU A 44 -16.20 0.43 -0.31
CA GLU A 44 -17.34 1.19 0.17
C GLU A 44 -16.96 2.00 1.42
N PRO A 45 -16.69 3.31 1.31
CA PRO A 45 -16.74 4.18 2.47
C PRO A 45 -18.23 4.36 2.78
N GLY A 46 -18.76 3.55 3.70
CA GLY A 46 -20.18 3.42 3.99
C GLY A 46 -21.03 4.67 3.73
N SER A 47 -22.01 4.53 2.85
CA SER A 47 -23.16 5.42 2.77
C SER A 47 -24.28 4.67 2.05
N LYS A 48 -25.34 4.34 2.78
CA LYS A 48 -26.62 3.89 2.21
C LYS A 48 -27.31 4.95 1.33
N LEU A 49 -26.66 6.11 1.12
CA LEU A 49 -27.24 7.33 0.54
C LEU A 49 -26.59 7.75 -0.78
N PHE A 50 -25.58 7.05 -1.29
CA PHE A 50 -24.95 7.41 -2.57
C PHE A 50 -24.92 6.22 -3.50
N SER A 51 -25.44 6.47 -4.71
CA SER A 51 -25.48 5.61 -5.88
C SER A 51 -24.21 4.76 -6.03
N PRO A 52 -24.31 3.54 -6.59
CA PRO A 52 -23.13 2.70 -6.86
C PRO A 52 -22.05 3.57 -7.52
N LYS A 53 -20.83 3.54 -6.96
CA LYS A 53 -19.68 4.19 -7.60
C LYS A 53 -19.68 3.69 -9.03
N LEU A 54 -19.83 4.60 -9.98
CA LEU A 54 -19.65 4.24 -11.36
C LEU A 54 -18.24 3.61 -11.49
N PRO A 55 -18.06 2.55 -12.31
CA PRO A 55 -16.74 1.98 -12.60
C PRO A 55 -15.76 3.10 -12.91
N LEU A 56 -14.45 2.95 -12.68
CA LEU A 56 -13.44 4.00 -12.91
C LEU A 56 -13.72 4.76 -14.25
N GLN A 57 -14.49 5.85 -14.18
CA GLN A 57 -15.33 6.25 -15.32
C GLN A 57 -14.56 6.88 -16.47
N SER A 58 -13.30 7.21 -16.20
CA SER A 58 -12.38 7.79 -17.15
C SER A 58 -11.09 7.00 -17.16
N GLU A 59 -10.50 6.88 -18.35
CA GLU A 59 -9.17 6.32 -18.56
C GLU A 59 -8.13 6.95 -17.63
N ALA A 60 -8.21 8.28 -17.40
CA ALA A 60 -7.35 8.98 -16.45
C ALA A 60 -7.46 8.45 -15.02
N ARG A 61 -8.67 8.12 -14.56
CA ARG A 61 -8.90 7.58 -13.21
C ARG A 61 -8.42 6.13 -13.12
N LYS A 62 -8.64 5.33 -14.17
CA LYS A 62 -8.12 3.97 -14.27
C LYS A 62 -6.59 3.95 -14.21
N TYR A 63 -5.95 4.75 -15.07
CA TYR A 63 -4.50 4.92 -15.08
C TYR A 63 -3.95 5.35 -13.72
N TYR A 64 -4.60 6.29 -13.04
CA TYR A 64 -4.20 6.68 -11.69
C TYR A 64 -4.18 5.47 -10.73
N TRP A 65 -5.26 4.70 -10.65
CA TRP A 65 -5.36 3.61 -9.67
C TRP A 65 -4.50 2.38 -10.01
N GLU A 66 -4.21 2.14 -11.29
CA GLU A 66 -3.27 1.10 -11.74
C GLU A 66 -1.82 1.40 -11.32
N ASN A 67 -1.46 2.68 -11.23
CA ASN A 67 -0.13 3.14 -10.84
C ASN A 67 0.03 3.39 -9.33
N GLN A 68 -1.02 3.10 -8.55
CA GLN A 68 -1.07 3.35 -7.11
C GLN A 68 -1.12 2.04 -6.33
N PHE A 69 -0.44 2.02 -5.19
CA PHE A 69 -0.28 0.83 -4.36
C PHE A 69 -0.53 1.15 -2.90
N ARG A 70 -1.07 0.18 -2.17
CA ARG A 70 -1.12 0.18 -0.71
C ARG A 70 0.03 -0.67 -0.20
N VAL A 71 0.70 -0.19 0.85
CA VAL A 71 1.96 -0.78 1.32
C VAL A 71 1.79 -1.23 2.77
N ARG A 72 2.24 -2.46 3.04
CA ARG A 72 2.31 -3.02 4.39
C ARG A 72 3.77 -3.33 4.72
N VAL A 73 4.24 -2.84 5.85
CA VAL A 73 5.61 -3.01 6.31
C VAL A 73 5.59 -3.75 7.63
N ASN A 74 6.25 -4.92 7.68
CA ASN A 74 6.25 -5.82 8.84
C ASN A 74 4.83 -6.07 9.39
N GLY A 75 3.87 -6.32 8.49
CA GLY A 75 2.48 -6.57 8.85
C GLY A 75 1.64 -5.34 9.20
N LYS A 76 2.23 -4.13 9.24
CA LYS A 76 1.51 -2.88 9.53
C LYS A 76 1.28 -2.04 8.26
N TRP A 77 0.05 -1.62 8.03
CA TRP A 77 -0.26 -0.74 6.91
C TRP A 77 0.41 0.63 7.08
N MET A 78 0.96 1.17 5.99
CA MET A 78 1.77 2.37 6.01
C MET A 78 0.93 3.66 6.04
N GLY A 79 1.14 4.52 7.03
CA GLY A 79 0.53 5.86 7.17
C GLY A 79 -0.59 5.94 8.22
N THR A 80 -0.79 7.11 8.81
CA THR A 80 -1.79 7.37 9.88
C THR A 80 -3.24 7.18 9.44
N ARG A 81 -3.47 7.08 8.13
CA ARG A 81 -4.76 6.81 7.51
C ARG A 81 -4.63 5.79 6.38
N ALA A 82 -3.88 4.71 6.59
CA ALA A 82 -3.45 3.77 5.55
C ALA A 82 -4.56 3.11 4.70
N LYS A 83 -5.84 3.26 5.08
CA LYS A 83 -6.98 2.98 4.19
C LYS A 83 -7.03 3.96 3.01
N TYR A 84 -6.81 5.25 3.23
CA TYR A 84 -6.92 6.32 2.24
C TYR A 84 -5.60 6.70 1.56
N VAL A 85 -4.48 6.10 1.99
CA VAL A 85 -3.15 6.49 1.51
C VAL A 85 -2.64 5.43 0.54
N THR A 86 -2.20 5.90 -0.63
CA THR A 86 -1.55 5.10 -1.66
C THR A 86 -0.21 5.73 -2.03
N TYR A 87 0.64 4.91 -2.64
CA TYR A 87 1.98 5.28 -3.05
C TYR A 87 2.23 4.76 -4.46
N THR A 88 3.01 5.49 -5.25
CA THR A 88 3.62 4.96 -6.47
C THR A 88 4.77 4.01 -6.12
N LYS A 89 5.12 3.08 -7.01
CA LYS A 89 6.30 2.22 -6.81
C LYS A 89 7.59 3.03 -6.58
N ALA A 90 7.77 4.12 -7.33
CA ALA A 90 8.92 5.00 -7.19
C ALA A 90 9.04 5.59 -5.76
N GLN A 91 7.94 6.04 -5.17
CA GLN A 91 7.92 6.54 -3.79
C GLN A 91 8.27 5.47 -2.76
N VAL A 92 7.83 4.22 -2.98
CA VAL A 92 8.18 3.10 -2.09
C VAL A 92 9.66 2.76 -2.21
N LEU A 93 10.19 2.74 -3.44
CA LEU A 93 11.61 2.52 -3.70
C LEU A 93 12.47 3.63 -3.09
N GLU A 94 12.17 4.89 -3.35
CA GLU A 94 12.89 6.02 -2.78
C GLU A 94 12.92 5.97 -1.25
N ARG A 95 11.78 5.68 -0.62
CA ARG A 95 11.68 5.67 0.84
C ARG A 95 12.44 4.53 1.51
N TYR A 96 12.50 3.36 0.87
CA TYR A 96 13.05 2.15 1.50
C TYR A 96 14.34 1.65 0.86
N PHE A 97 14.70 2.09 -0.34
CA PHE A 97 15.84 1.61 -1.14
C PHE A 97 16.75 2.73 -1.66
N GLY A 98 16.27 3.97 -1.79
CA GLY A 98 17.10 5.17 -1.92
C GLY A 98 17.76 5.56 -0.60
#